data_AF-A0AAC9YBM5-F1
#
_entry.id   AF-A0AAC9YBM5-F1
#
_cell.length_a   1.000
_cell.length_b   1.000
_cell.length_c   1.000
_cell.angle_alpha   90.00
_cell.angle_beta   90.00
_cell.angle_gamma   90.00
#
_symmetry.space_group_name_H-M   'P 1'
#
loop_
_entity.id
_entity.type
_entity.pdbx_description
1 polymer ?
#
loop_
_entity_poly.entity_id
_entity_poly.type
_entity_poly.pdbx_seq_one_letter_code
_entity_poly.pdbx_strand_id
1 'polypeptide(L)'
;MHEFIMKLLDRFSGMFRRAGIDYPALRTIVRIKLTMDGRKPNGVLEAIGKSKKPSADKPEKSPFAVNWLYVLMSLAMIPFLFLNDSLAGMTFVFTLLMFFQGTAMIADFSSVMLDTRDRSILRTKPVDGRTLGMAKTVHIIVYLFLLTASLVALPLMAVFVFKGAAAGLVFLLEIMLVTGLDISLTAAVYYAVLRLWDGERLKDMINYIQIALAVGLMVGYQIMIRIFDFSALGAGFEPGGWWLLAPPVWFGAPFGLLQGNGGISYVFAACALLVPLLSVLLYVLMLPQFEQQVQKLTQGGGAGKRRSAFRPLELIGDLLIRNPRERAFYRFACAMMGKEREFKLKVYPSVGFSMVVPFIFMASQLKAGLDSLSVVWGLMLYGTGLAIPTLLTLLSFSSRHKAAWIYSTSPMEETGAVHRGAVLASLIKLFLPVFAVAAVVFLLLFGKAFVPDLIAVFLSLLLFAVVCYRILPRKLPFSEPFPAGSSSQNGLQVFLLIVILTAFGGIHFGIRAAGWPYSVWIFSAALIGLNYVAWKYGFRGRSTGKAASAK
;
A
#
# COMPACT_ATOMS: atom_id res chain seq x y z
N MET A 1 29.48 -3.78 -3.00
CA MET A 1 28.66 -4.53 -2.01
C MET A 1 28.74 -6.03 -2.24
N HIS A 2 28.43 -6.54 -3.44
CA HIS A 2 28.52 -7.97 -3.76
C HIS A 2 29.89 -8.57 -3.42
N GLU A 3 30.99 -7.92 -3.78
CA GLU A 3 32.32 -8.43 -3.44
C GLU A 3 32.60 -8.48 -1.93
N PHE A 4 32.10 -7.51 -1.16
CA PHE A 4 32.25 -7.50 0.29
C PHE A 4 31.48 -8.65 0.95
N ILE A 5 30.25 -8.90 0.49
CA ILE A 5 29.43 -10.03 0.93
C ILE A 5 30.12 -11.35 0.59
N MET A 6 30.69 -11.47 -0.62
CA MET A 6 31.42 -12.67 -1.03
C MET A 6 32.66 -12.88 -0.16
N LYS A 7 33.44 -11.82 0.13
CA LYS A 7 34.59 -11.91 1.04
C LYS A 7 34.19 -12.31 2.46
N LEU A 8 33.04 -11.84 2.94
CA LEU A 8 32.49 -12.26 4.23
C LEU A 8 32.11 -13.75 4.22
N LEU A 9 31.43 -14.22 3.16
CA LEU A 9 31.10 -15.64 2.99
C LEU A 9 32.35 -16.52 2.83
N ASP A 10 33.39 -16.02 2.18
CA ASP A 10 34.67 -16.73 1.98
C ASP A 10 35.32 -17.06 3.35
N ARG A 11 35.11 -16.22 4.37
CA ARG A 11 35.55 -16.46 5.76
C ARG A 11 34.82 -17.63 6.44
N PHE A 12 33.59 -17.93 6.02
CA PHE A 12 32.79 -19.05 6.52
C PHE A 12 32.89 -20.31 5.63
N SER A 13 33.72 -20.30 4.59
CA SER A 13 33.87 -21.40 3.62
C SER A 13 34.18 -22.75 4.27
N GLY A 14 34.96 -22.77 5.35
CA GLY A 14 35.27 -23.99 6.11
C GLY A 14 34.05 -24.64 6.76
N MET A 15 33.09 -23.84 7.24
CA MET A 15 31.85 -24.35 7.85
C MET A 15 30.95 -25.02 6.80
N PHE A 16 30.84 -24.41 5.61
CA PHE A 16 30.05 -24.98 4.51
C PHE A 16 30.65 -26.29 4.00
N ARG A 17 31.97 -26.36 3.83
CA ARG A 17 32.65 -27.60 3.40
C ARG A 17 32.48 -28.73 4.41
N ARG A 18 32.57 -28.43 5.72
CA ARG A 18 32.31 -29.42 6.79
C ARG A 18 30.86 -29.92 6.81
N ALA A 19 29.91 -29.11 6.36
CA ALA A 19 28.51 -29.50 6.20
C ALA A 19 28.22 -30.29 4.91
N GLY A 20 29.25 -30.64 4.11
CA GLY A 20 29.10 -31.38 2.85
C GLY A 20 28.53 -30.53 1.70
N ILE A 21 28.72 -29.22 1.74
CA ILE A 21 28.16 -28.27 0.77
C ILE A 21 29.25 -27.83 -0.22
N ASP A 22 28.92 -27.83 -1.52
CA ASP A 22 29.80 -27.33 -2.57
C ASP A 22 29.84 -25.79 -2.51
N TYR A 23 30.90 -25.27 -1.88
CA TYR A 23 31.09 -23.83 -1.68
C TYR A 23 31.25 -23.04 -2.98
N PRO A 24 32.07 -23.45 -3.98
CA PRO A 24 32.10 -22.82 -5.29
C PRO A 24 30.73 -22.67 -5.96
N ALA A 25 29.92 -23.74 -5.94
CA ALA A 25 28.57 -23.70 -6.50
C ALA A 25 27.66 -22.75 -5.68
N LEU A 26 27.68 -22.83 -4.35
CA LEU A 26 26.94 -21.94 -3.46
C LEU A 26 27.27 -20.46 -3.71
N ARG A 27 28.55 -20.13 -3.76
CA ARG A 27 29.05 -18.76 -3.98
C ARG A 27 28.55 -18.20 -5.31
N THR A 28 28.55 -19.02 -6.35
CA THR A 28 28.07 -18.62 -7.69
C THR A 28 26.56 -18.38 -7.68
N ILE A 29 25.78 -19.28 -7.07
CA ILE A 29 24.32 -19.15 -6.98
C ILE A 29 23.94 -17.90 -6.18
N VAL A 30 24.56 -17.67 -5.02
CA VAL A 30 24.27 -16.50 -4.18
C VAL A 30 24.65 -15.21 -4.91
N ARG A 31 25.79 -15.18 -5.62
CA ARG A 31 26.21 -14.02 -6.41
C ARG A 31 25.18 -13.67 -7.48
N ILE A 32 24.76 -14.64 -8.28
CA ILE A 32 23.76 -14.43 -9.35
C ILE A 32 22.44 -13.93 -8.77
N LYS A 33 21.97 -14.53 -7.67
CA LYS A 33 20.74 -14.11 -6.99
C LYS A 33 20.81 -12.66 -6.50
N LEU A 34 21.90 -12.26 -5.84
CA LEU A 34 22.09 -10.88 -5.40
C LEU A 34 22.21 -9.89 -6.58
N THR A 35 22.75 -10.32 -7.73
CA THR A 35 22.77 -9.49 -8.95
C THR A 35 21.37 -9.34 -9.54
N MET A 36 20.58 -10.42 -9.55
CA MET A 36 19.19 -10.39 -10.02
C MET A 36 18.29 -9.52 -9.13
N ASP A 37 18.49 -9.53 -7.82
CA ASP A 37 17.71 -8.70 -6.91
C ASP A 37 17.97 -7.20 -7.11
N GLY A 38 19.21 -6.82 -7.45
CA GLY A 38 19.52 -5.43 -7.82
C GLY A 38 18.76 -4.93 -9.06
N ARG A 39 18.16 -5.84 -9.84
CA ARG A 39 17.34 -5.52 -11.03
C ARG A 39 15.84 -5.52 -10.74
N LYS A 40 15.39 -5.99 -9.57
CA LYS A 40 13.97 -6.00 -9.19
C LYS A 40 13.55 -4.60 -8.69
N PRO A 41 12.33 -4.15 -9.00
CA PRO A 41 11.77 -2.95 -8.38
C PRO A 41 11.50 -3.21 -6.88
N ASN A 42 11.84 -2.25 -6.02
CA ASN A 42 11.67 -2.36 -4.57
C ASN A 42 10.19 -2.42 -4.15
N GLY A 43 9.84 -3.38 -3.30
CA GLY A 43 8.50 -3.54 -2.77
C GLY A 43 7.98 -2.37 -1.93
N VAL A 44 8.82 -1.72 -1.10
CA VAL A 44 8.39 -0.52 -0.32
C VAL A 44 8.19 0.70 -1.21
N LEU A 45 9.03 0.86 -2.23
CA LEU A 45 8.85 1.93 -3.21
C LEU A 45 7.61 1.68 -4.07
N GLU A 46 7.26 0.43 -4.32
CA GLU A 46 6.02 0.02 -4.99
C GLU A 46 4.79 0.22 -4.09
N ALA A 47 4.86 -0.13 -2.80
CA ALA A 47 3.81 0.10 -1.81
C ALA A 47 3.52 1.59 -1.57
N ILE A 48 4.55 2.45 -1.65
CA ILE A 48 4.42 3.92 -1.56
C ILE A 48 4.14 4.54 -2.95
N GLY A 49 3.95 3.74 -4.00
CA GLY A 49 3.59 4.22 -5.35
C GLY A 49 4.70 4.98 -6.09
N LYS A 50 5.96 4.87 -5.64
CA LYS A 50 7.16 5.55 -6.16
C LYS A 50 8.05 4.65 -7.03
N SER A 51 7.55 3.59 -7.66
CA SER A 51 8.39 2.70 -8.48
C SER A 51 8.91 3.39 -9.76
N LYS A 52 10.23 3.54 -9.92
CA LYS A 52 10.88 3.79 -11.22
C LYS A 52 11.15 2.46 -11.92
N LYS A 53 10.40 2.10 -12.97
CA LYS A 53 10.81 1.01 -13.87
C LYS A 53 12.16 1.36 -14.52
N PRO A 54 13.07 0.39 -14.72
CA PRO A 54 14.27 0.62 -15.52
C PRO A 54 13.85 0.95 -16.95
N SER A 55 14.34 2.05 -17.50
CA SER A 55 14.35 2.27 -18.95
C SER A 55 15.35 1.28 -19.56
N ALA A 56 15.05 0.75 -20.76
CA ALA A 56 15.97 -0.11 -21.50
C ALA A 56 17.33 0.57 -21.81
N ASP A 57 17.39 1.91 -21.71
CA ASP A 57 18.53 2.74 -22.13
C ASP A 57 19.32 3.40 -20.98
N LYS A 58 19.08 3.06 -19.70
CA LYS A 58 19.85 3.64 -18.58
C LYS A 58 20.61 2.58 -17.79
N PRO A 59 21.87 2.86 -17.43
CA PRO A 59 22.74 1.90 -16.76
C PRO A 59 22.15 1.44 -15.44
N GLU A 60 22.48 0.19 -15.10
CA GLU A 60 22.10 -0.52 -13.89
C GLU A 60 22.11 0.42 -12.68
N LYS A 61 20.95 0.63 -12.06
CA LYS A 61 20.93 1.31 -10.77
C LYS A 61 21.72 0.44 -9.79
N SER A 62 22.75 1.02 -9.20
CA SER A 62 23.52 0.31 -8.17
C SER A 62 22.56 -0.10 -7.04
N PRO A 63 22.82 -1.23 -6.35
CA PRO A 63 22.08 -1.64 -5.15
C PRO A 63 22.01 -0.54 -4.06
N PHE A 64 22.92 0.43 -4.15
CA PHE A 64 22.96 1.62 -3.30
C PHE A 64 21.75 2.55 -3.50
N ALA A 65 21.26 2.70 -4.74
CA ALA A 65 20.08 3.51 -5.07
C ALA A 65 18.76 2.89 -4.59
N VAL A 66 18.80 1.64 -4.11
CA VAL A 66 17.65 0.88 -3.59
C VAL A 66 17.61 0.92 -2.06
N ASN A 67 18.76 0.87 -1.37
CA ASN A 67 18.83 0.85 0.09
C ASN A 67 18.86 2.24 0.76
N TRP A 68 19.21 3.33 0.05
CA TRP A 68 19.27 4.67 0.66
C TRP A 68 17.91 5.15 1.19
N LEU A 69 16.79 4.69 0.62
CA LEU A 69 15.48 5.06 1.14
C LEU A 69 15.25 4.48 2.54
N TYR A 70 15.66 3.23 2.79
CA TYR A 70 15.57 2.64 4.13
C TYR A 70 16.44 3.40 5.13
N VAL A 71 17.62 3.88 4.70
CA VAL A 71 18.45 4.78 5.50
C VAL A 71 17.73 6.10 5.77
N LEU A 72 17.06 6.70 4.78
CA LEU A 72 16.26 7.91 5.00
C LEU A 72 15.09 7.65 5.96
N MET A 73 14.42 6.50 5.87
CA MET A 73 13.33 6.13 6.78
C MET A 73 13.85 5.94 8.21
N SER A 74 15.08 5.48 8.38
CA SER A 74 15.72 5.36 9.71
C SER A 74 15.88 6.71 10.42
N LEU A 75 15.99 7.82 9.66
CA LEU A 75 16.07 9.17 10.23
C LEU A 75 14.79 9.55 10.97
N ALA A 76 13.62 9.07 10.52
CA ALA A 76 12.34 9.36 11.14
C ALA A 76 12.20 8.78 12.56
N MET A 77 13.05 7.81 12.91
CA MET A 77 13.02 7.15 14.22
C MET A 77 13.82 7.94 15.28
N ILE A 78 14.78 8.76 14.86
CA ILE A 78 15.71 9.47 15.75
C ILE A 78 15.00 10.44 16.71
N PRO A 79 14.03 11.28 16.29
CA PRO A 79 13.36 12.20 17.19
C PRO A 79 12.71 11.51 18.40
N PHE A 80 12.19 10.29 18.23
CA PHE A 80 11.52 9.54 19.29
C PHE A 80 12.48 9.03 20.36
N LEU A 81 13.79 8.96 20.08
CA LEU A 81 14.80 8.60 21.07
C LEU A 81 14.93 9.65 22.18
N PHE A 82 14.57 10.90 21.89
CA PHE A 82 14.70 12.04 22.80
C PHE A 82 13.41 12.34 23.59
N LEU A 83 12.39 11.48 23.50
CA LEU A 83 11.23 11.59 24.38
C LEU A 83 11.65 11.31 25.84
N ASN A 84 11.09 12.09 26.78
CA ASN A 84 11.41 12.01 28.21
C ASN A 84 11.17 10.61 28.77
N ASP A 85 10.04 10.00 28.39
CA ASP A 85 9.72 8.61 28.70
C ASP A 85 10.40 7.67 27.67
N SER A 86 11.41 6.90 28.12
CA SER A 86 12.10 5.98 27.21
C SER A 86 11.24 4.79 26.77
N LEU A 87 10.25 4.38 27.55
CA LEU A 87 9.34 3.30 27.16
C LEU A 87 8.49 3.77 25.97
N ALA A 88 7.89 4.96 26.07
CA ALA A 88 7.12 5.55 24.97
C ALA A 88 8.01 5.80 23.74
N GLY A 89 9.17 6.43 23.92
CA GLY A 89 10.12 6.70 22.85
C GLY A 89 10.54 5.44 22.09
N MET A 90 10.91 4.39 22.80
CA MET A 90 11.33 3.13 22.18
C MET A 90 10.15 2.35 21.59
N THR A 91 8.97 2.40 22.19
CA THR A 91 7.74 1.85 21.59
C THR A 91 7.49 2.43 20.20
N PHE A 92 7.68 3.74 20.01
CA PHE A 92 7.55 4.37 18.70
C PHE A 92 8.62 3.93 17.71
N VAL A 93 9.87 3.88 18.17
CA VAL A 93 11.01 3.38 17.36
C VAL A 93 10.70 1.98 16.86
N PHE A 94 10.29 1.06 17.74
CA PHE A 94 9.94 -0.32 17.35
C PHE A 94 8.66 -0.40 16.52
N THR A 95 7.69 0.50 16.72
CA THR A 95 6.49 0.57 15.88
C THR A 95 6.88 0.90 14.43
N LEU A 96 7.73 1.91 14.24
CA LEU A 96 8.23 2.28 12.91
C LEU A 96 9.11 1.17 12.32
N LEU A 97 9.95 0.52 13.15
CA LEU A 97 10.81 -0.58 12.72
C LEU A 97 10.00 -1.76 12.20
N MET A 98 9.11 -2.31 13.03
CA MET A 98 8.23 -3.43 12.66
C MET A 98 7.35 -3.08 11.47
N PHE A 99 6.85 -1.85 11.41
CA PHE A 99 6.03 -1.41 10.29
C PHE A 99 6.82 -1.41 8.97
N PHE A 100 7.99 -0.77 8.91
CA PHE A 100 8.79 -0.69 7.69
C PHE A 100 9.38 -2.04 7.30
N GLN A 101 9.89 -2.79 8.27
CA GLN A 101 10.45 -4.12 8.05
C GLN A 101 9.38 -5.12 7.62
N GLY A 102 8.24 -5.17 8.31
CA GLY A 102 7.09 -6.01 7.93
C GLY A 102 6.53 -5.67 6.55
N THR A 103 6.43 -4.39 6.20
CA THR A 103 6.00 -3.95 4.84
C THR A 103 6.98 -4.43 3.77
N ALA A 104 8.27 -4.23 4.00
CA ALA A 104 9.31 -4.65 3.06
C ALA A 104 9.33 -6.17 2.90
N MET A 105 9.25 -6.91 4.01
CA MET A 105 9.12 -8.36 4.02
C MET A 105 7.91 -8.80 3.20
N ILE A 106 6.70 -8.35 3.51
CA ILE A 106 5.49 -8.78 2.78
C ILE A 106 5.60 -8.50 1.27
N ALA A 107 6.17 -7.35 0.89
CA ALA A 107 6.30 -6.98 -0.51
C ALA A 107 7.34 -7.82 -1.27
N ASP A 108 8.50 -8.09 -0.66
CA ASP A 108 9.60 -8.76 -1.33
C ASP A 108 9.57 -10.30 -1.12
N PHE A 109 8.88 -10.80 -0.09
CA PHE A 109 8.79 -12.24 0.26
C PHE A 109 8.25 -13.10 -0.90
N SER A 110 7.28 -12.61 -1.67
CA SER A 110 6.78 -13.32 -2.85
C SER A 110 7.84 -13.53 -3.93
N SER A 111 8.82 -12.63 -4.04
CA SER A 111 9.81 -12.63 -5.11
C SER A 111 11.18 -13.16 -4.67
N VAL A 112 11.41 -13.27 -3.37
CA VAL A 112 12.68 -13.73 -2.76
C VAL A 112 12.49 -15.10 -2.10
N MET A 113 11.48 -15.28 -1.25
CA MET A 113 11.28 -16.54 -0.52
C MET A 113 10.44 -17.57 -1.28
N LEU A 114 9.47 -17.11 -2.08
CA LEU A 114 8.55 -17.97 -2.84
C LEU A 114 8.90 -18.16 -4.31
N ASP A 115 9.99 -17.57 -4.81
CA ASP A 115 10.38 -17.77 -6.20
C ASP A 115 10.89 -19.20 -6.41
N THR A 116 10.07 -20.03 -7.07
CA THR A 116 10.39 -21.42 -7.40
C THR A 116 10.94 -21.57 -8.82
N ARG A 117 11.04 -20.48 -9.61
CA ARG A 117 11.51 -20.53 -11.01
C ARG A 117 12.93 -21.06 -11.12
N ASP A 118 13.77 -20.72 -10.15
CA ASP A 118 15.17 -21.16 -10.13
C ASP A 118 15.28 -22.67 -9.91
N ARG A 119 14.28 -23.30 -9.27
CA ARG A 119 14.32 -24.73 -8.94
C ARG A 119 14.18 -25.61 -10.17
N SER A 120 13.37 -25.23 -11.17
CA SER A 120 13.26 -25.99 -12.42
C SER A 120 14.52 -25.88 -13.28
N ILE A 121 15.22 -24.74 -13.21
CA ILE A 121 16.47 -24.51 -13.96
C ILE A 121 17.64 -25.21 -13.25
N LEU A 122 17.83 -24.99 -11.95
CA LEU A 122 18.99 -25.47 -11.20
C LEU A 122 18.94 -26.98 -10.92
N ARG A 123 17.76 -27.62 -10.87
CA ARG A 123 17.66 -29.10 -10.73
C ARG A 123 18.14 -29.87 -11.97
N THR A 124 18.31 -29.20 -13.11
CA THR A 124 18.90 -29.83 -14.31
C THR A 124 20.42 -29.77 -14.34
N LYS A 125 21.05 -29.12 -13.34
CA LYS A 125 22.50 -29.00 -13.20
C LYS A 125 23.03 -30.00 -12.17
N PRO A 126 24.31 -30.41 -12.26
CA PRO A 126 24.93 -31.34 -11.31
C PRO A 126 25.25 -30.63 -9.98
N VAL A 127 24.23 -30.10 -9.31
CA VAL A 127 24.33 -29.44 -8.01
C VAL A 127 23.42 -30.16 -7.03
N ASP A 128 23.97 -30.60 -5.91
CA ASP A 128 23.19 -31.31 -4.90
C ASP A 128 22.09 -30.44 -4.28
N GLY A 129 20.96 -31.07 -3.92
CA GLY A 129 19.81 -30.40 -3.32
C GLY A 129 20.15 -29.69 -2.01
N ARG A 130 21.11 -30.21 -1.23
CA ARG A 130 21.59 -29.58 0.01
C ARG A 130 22.28 -28.25 -0.26
N THR A 131 23.13 -28.21 -1.30
CA THR A 131 23.82 -26.99 -1.73
C THR A 131 22.83 -25.95 -2.25
N LEU A 132 21.81 -26.38 -2.99
CA LEU A 132 20.74 -25.50 -3.46
C LEU A 132 19.94 -24.87 -2.32
N GLY A 133 19.56 -25.70 -1.34
CA GLY A 133 18.83 -25.27 -0.14
C GLY A 133 19.65 -24.26 0.67
N MET A 134 20.93 -24.56 0.94
CA MET A 134 21.81 -23.65 1.67
C MET A 134 22.04 -22.34 0.91
N ALA A 135 22.25 -22.38 -0.42
CA ALA A 135 22.41 -21.17 -1.21
C ALA A 135 21.18 -20.26 -1.12
N LYS A 136 19.97 -20.84 -1.09
CA LYS A 136 18.73 -20.09 -0.86
C LYS A 136 18.68 -19.49 0.55
N THR A 137 19.02 -20.26 1.58
CA THR A 137 19.04 -19.79 2.98
C THR A 137 20.03 -18.65 3.17
N VAL A 138 21.27 -18.80 2.68
CA VAL A 138 22.31 -17.77 2.74
C VAL A 138 21.87 -16.51 2.01
N HIS A 139 21.28 -16.65 0.81
CA HIS A 139 20.75 -15.51 0.06
C HIS A 139 19.68 -14.74 0.85
N ILE A 140 18.71 -15.45 1.46
CA ILE A 140 17.66 -14.85 2.30
C ILE A 140 18.26 -14.14 3.52
N ILE A 141 19.21 -14.78 4.24
CA ILE A 141 19.87 -14.19 5.41
C ILE A 141 20.61 -12.91 5.03
N VAL A 142 21.38 -12.92 3.95
CA VAL A 142 22.12 -11.74 3.48
C VAL A 142 21.17 -10.61 3.11
N TYR A 143 20.09 -10.92 2.39
CA TYR A 143 19.09 -9.94 2.00
C TYR A 143 18.44 -9.28 3.22
N LEU A 144 17.98 -10.09 4.18
CA LEU A 144 17.37 -9.65 5.44
C LEU A 144 18.32 -8.78 6.26
N PHE A 145 19.57 -9.23 6.40
CA PHE A 145 20.59 -8.49 7.13
C PHE A 145 20.82 -7.11 6.52
N LEU A 146 20.96 -7.01 5.19
CA LEU A 146 21.15 -5.72 4.52
C LEU A 146 19.95 -4.79 4.69
N LEU A 147 18.73 -5.33 4.64
CA LEU A 147 17.50 -4.58 4.85
C LEU A 147 17.43 -4.02 6.27
N THR A 148 17.54 -4.88 7.29
CA THR A 148 17.48 -4.48 8.70
C THR A 148 18.64 -3.54 9.06
N ALA A 149 19.86 -3.83 8.60
CA ALA A 149 21.01 -2.95 8.83
C ALA A 149 20.79 -1.56 8.23
N SER A 150 20.22 -1.46 7.02
CA SER A 150 19.92 -0.16 6.39
C SER A 150 18.87 0.63 7.17
N LEU A 151 17.90 -0.04 7.79
CA LEU A 151 16.79 0.57 8.52
C LEU A 151 17.16 0.97 9.96
N VAL A 152 18.15 0.31 10.58
CA VAL A 152 18.49 0.52 11.99
C VAL A 152 19.89 1.10 12.23
N ALA A 153 20.75 1.20 11.22
CA ALA A 153 22.10 1.73 11.40
C ALA A 153 22.14 3.13 12.06
N LEU A 154 21.33 4.09 11.60
CA LEU A 154 21.33 5.44 12.19
C LEU A 154 20.73 5.45 13.61
N PRO A 155 19.55 4.87 13.88
CA PRO A 155 19.02 4.77 15.24
C PRO A 155 19.96 4.04 16.20
N LEU A 156 20.60 2.96 15.77
CA LEU A 156 21.55 2.20 16.59
C LEU A 156 22.73 3.07 17.03
N MET A 157 23.35 3.80 16.09
CA MET A 157 24.41 4.76 16.41
C MET A 157 23.91 5.84 17.36
N ALA A 158 22.71 6.39 17.15
CA ALA A 158 22.13 7.39 18.03
C ALA A 158 21.90 6.85 19.44
N VAL A 159 21.42 5.61 19.62
CA VAL A 159 21.26 5.00 20.94
C VAL A 159 22.60 4.82 21.65
N PHE A 160 23.63 4.33 20.95
CA PHE A 160 24.98 4.20 21.52
C PHE A 160 25.56 5.54 21.98
N VAL A 161 25.37 6.60 21.19
CA VAL A 161 25.92 7.94 21.47
C VAL A 161 25.14 8.66 22.56
N PHE A 162 23.80 8.65 22.50
CA PHE A 162 22.94 9.50 23.36
C PHE A 162 22.36 8.79 24.58
N LYS A 163 22.18 7.46 24.54
CA LYS A 163 21.63 6.66 25.66
C LYS A 163 22.65 5.74 26.33
N GLY A 164 23.88 5.66 25.81
CA GLY A 164 25.00 4.91 26.38
C GLY A 164 25.12 3.46 25.88
N ALA A 165 26.26 2.84 26.21
CA ALA A 165 26.65 1.54 25.67
C ALA A 165 25.71 0.39 26.09
N ALA A 166 25.22 0.40 27.34
CA ALA A 166 24.30 -0.63 27.83
C ALA A 166 22.97 -0.60 27.06
N ALA A 167 22.38 0.59 26.87
CA ALA A 167 21.18 0.76 26.07
C ALA A 167 21.41 0.35 24.60
N GLY A 168 22.59 0.64 24.04
CA GLY A 168 22.97 0.21 22.69
C GLY A 168 23.04 -1.32 22.53
N LEU A 169 23.56 -2.03 23.54
CA LEU A 169 23.60 -3.50 23.54
C LEU A 169 22.21 -4.13 23.68
N VAL A 170 21.36 -3.57 24.55
CA VAL A 170 19.95 -3.99 24.66
C VAL A 170 19.23 -3.77 23.34
N PHE A 171 19.41 -2.60 22.71
CA PHE A 171 18.82 -2.30 21.41
C PHE A 171 19.29 -3.28 20.33
N LEU A 172 20.59 -3.61 20.30
CA LEU A 172 21.15 -4.60 19.37
C LEU A 172 20.51 -5.98 19.52
N LEU A 173 20.35 -6.45 20.77
CA LEU A 173 19.68 -7.72 21.05
C LEU A 173 18.22 -7.70 20.61
N GLU A 174 17.49 -6.63 20.92
CA GLU A 174 16.09 -6.49 20.54
C GLU A 174 15.88 -6.39 19.03
N ILE A 175 16.78 -5.77 18.29
CA ILE A 175 16.74 -5.76 16.82
C ILE A 175 16.79 -7.20 16.27
N MET A 176 17.60 -8.08 16.87
CA MET A 176 17.66 -9.48 16.45
C MET A 176 16.35 -10.21 16.78
N LEU A 177 15.80 -9.99 17.98
CA LEU A 177 14.55 -10.61 18.43
C LEU A 177 13.36 -10.14 17.59
N VAL A 178 13.18 -8.82 17.40
CA VAL A 178 12.09 -8.27 16.59
C VAL A 178 12.20 -8.72 15.14
N THR A 179 13.42 -8.85 14.60
CA THR A 179 13.62 -9.38 13.26
C THR A 179 13.21 -10.84 13.15
N GLY A 180 13.56 -11.66 14.14
CA GLY A 180 13.10 -13.05 14.21
C GLY A 180 11.57 -13.16 14.29
N LEU A 181 10.93 -12.29 15.08
CA LEU A 181 9.48 -12.21 15.19
C LEU A 181 8.82 -11.84 13.85
N ASP A 182 9.29 -10.79 13.18
CA ASP A 182 8.75 -10.33 11.90
C ASP A 182 8.84 -11.41 10.81
N ILE A 183 9.98 -12.11 10.72
CA ILE A 183 10.16 -13.20 9.77
C ILE A 183 9.20 -14.35 10.06
N SER A 184 9.08 -14.73 11.33
CA SER A 184 8.24 -15.85 11.76
C SER A 184 6.76 -15.54 11.56
N LEU A 185 6.33 -14.32 11.89
CA LEU A 185 4.98 -13.84 11.67
C LEU A 185 4.64 -13.78 10.18
N THR A 186 5.54 -13.22 9.37
CA THR A 186 5.37 -13.18 7.91
C THR A 186 5.24 -14.59 7.37
N ALA A 187 6.16 -15.50 7.69
CA ALA A 187 6.11 -16.89 7.25
C ALA A 187 4.82 -17.60 7.68
N ALA A 188 4.34 -17.36 8.92
CA ALA A 188 3.10 -17.93 9.43
C ALA A 188 1.88 -17.44 8.62
N VAL A 189 1.80 -16.14 8.30
CA VAL A 189 0.74 -15.58 7.44
C VAL A 189 0.78 -16.25 6.06
N TYR A 190 1.95 -16.35 5.44
CA TYR A 190 2.10 -16.98 4.13
C TYR A 190 1.75 -18.47 4.13
N TYR A 191 2.16 -19.20 5.18
CA TYR A 191 1.78 -20.59 5.39
C TYR A 191 0.26 -20.74 5.52
N ALA A 192 -0.38 -19.93 6.36
CA ALA A 192 -1.83 -19.96 6.55
C ALA A 192 -2.57 -19.72 5.22
N VAL A 193 -2.08 -18.75 4.42
CA VAL A 193 -2.66 -18.48 3.11
C VAL A 193 -2.52 -19.66 2.16
N LEU A 194 -1.33 -20.26 2.09
CA LEU A 194 -1.07 -21.43 1.24
C LEU A 194 -1.83 -22.68 1.66
N ARG A 195 -2.14 -22.82 2.96
CA ARG A 195 -2.91 -23.94 3.49
C ARG A 195 -4.40 -23.82 3.16
N LEU A 196 -4.93 -22.60 3.19
CA LEU A 196 -6.36 -22.32 3.01
C LEU A 196 -6.75 -22.02 1.56
N TRP A 197 -5.81 -21.60 0.70
CA TRP A 197 -6.10 -21.18 -0.67
C TRP A 197 -5.06 -21.65 -1.70
N ASP A 198 -5.50 -21.79 -2.96
CA ASP A 198 -4.65 -22.14 -4.09
C ASP A 198 -3.57 -21.09 -4.39
N GLY A 199 -2.49 -21.54 -5.02
CA GLY A 199 -1.33 -20.73 -5.32
C GLY A 199 -1.58 -19.46 -6.16
N GLU A 200 -2.59 -19.46 -7.02
CA GLU A 200 -3.02 -18.25 -7.74
C GLU A 200 -3.66 -17.21 -6.81
N ARG A 201 -4.43 -17.67 -5.82
CA ARG A 201 -5.06 -16.80 -4.82
C ARG A 201 -4.03 -16.22 -3.85
N LEU A 202 -2.88 -16.88 -3.64
CA LEU A 202 -1.79 -16.32 -2.83
C LEU A 202 -1.32 -14.97 -3.38
N LYS A 203 -1.12 -14.86 -4.70
CA LYS A 203 -0.69 -13.60 -5.33
C LYS A 203 -1.72 -12.49 -5.16
N ASP A 204 -3.02 -12.82 -5.27
CA ASP A 204 -4.11 -11.88 -5.03
C ASP A 204 -4.23 -11.51 -3.54
N MET A 205 -4.01 -12.45 -2.61
CA MET A 205 -4.02 -12.24 -1.16
C MET A 205 -2.91 -11.31 -0.69
N ILE A 206 -1.68 -11.53 -1.15
CA ILE A 206 -0.54 -10.65 -0.86
C ILE A 206 -0.89 -9.23 -1.28
N ASN A 207 -1.55 -9.08 -2.43
CA ASN A 207 -2.05 -7.80 -2.90
C ASN A 207 -3.02 -7.15 -1.92
N TYR A 208 -3.97 -7.91 -1.38
CA TYR A 208 -4.94 -7.41 -0.41
C TYR A 208 -4.29 -7.03 0.92
N ILE A 209 -3.33 -7.83 1.40
CA ILE A 209 -2.54 -7.51 2.61
C ILE A 209 -1.75 -6.21 2.39
N GLN A 210 -1.09 -6.05 1.23
CA GLN A 210 -0.39 -4.81 0.87
C GLN A 210 -1.33 -3.60 0.82
N ILE A 211 -2.53 -3.77 0.25
CA ILE A 211 -3.54 -2.70 0.22
C ILE A 211 -3.97 -2.34 1.66
N ALA A 212 -4.27 -3.34 2.50
CA ALA A 212 -4.66 -3.13 3.88
C ALA A 212 -3.56 -2.43 4.69
N LEU A 213 -2.30 -2.84 4.50
CA LEU A 213 -1.14 -2.23 5.15
C LEU A 213 -0.90 -0.80 4.69
N ALA A 214 -1.06 -0.51 3.40
CA ALA A 214 -0.95 0.84 2.86
C ALA A 214 -2.06 1.77 3.40
N VAL A 215 -3.31 1.32 3.40
CA VAL A 215 -4.43 2.06 3.99
C VAL A 215 -4.20 2.25 5.49
N GLY A 216 -3.81 1.19 6.20
CA GLY A 216 -3.51 1.19 7.62
C GLY A 216 -2.41 2.19 7.99
N LEU A 217 -1.36 2.32 7.18
CA LEU A 217 -0.33 3.34 7.37
C LEU A 217 -0.87 4.76 7.21
N MET A 218 -1.57 5.01 6.09
CA MET A 218 -2.09 6.34 5.76
C MET A 218 -3.07 6.82 6.83
N VAL A 219 -3.93 5.92 7.32
CA VAL A 219 -4.91 6.21 8.37
C VAL A 219 -4.25 6.23 9.75
N GLY A 220 -3.41 5.25 10.06
CA GLY A 220 -2.73 5.11 11.34
C GLY A 220 -1.87 6.32 11.68
N TYR A 221 -1.09 6.83 10.72
CA TYR A 221 -0.31 8.06 10.91
C TYR A 221 -1.19 9.28 11.25
N GLN A 222 -2.34 9.43 10.56
CA GLN A 222 -3.27 10.53 10.78
C GLN A 222 -3.92 10.45 12.16
N ILE A 223 -4.32 9.25 12.58
CA ILE A 223 -4.88 9.01 13.91
C ILE A 223 -3.82 9.25 14.98
N MET A 224 -2.61 8.73 14.79
CA MET A 224 -1.51 8.80 15.76
C MET A 224 -1.16 10.25 16.13
N ILE A 225 -1.00 11.14 15.13
CA ILE A 225 -0.72 12.57 15.37
C ILE A 225 -1.79 13.25 16.21
N ARG A 226 -3.02 12.76 16.19
CA ARG A 226 -4.18 13.43 16.81
C ARG A 226 -4.55 12.86 18.16
N ILE A 227 -4.21 11.59 18.39
CA ILE A 227 -4.27 10.98 19.71
C ILE A 227 -3.13 11.50 20.59
N PHE A 228 -1.94 11.72 20.00
CA PHE A 228 -0.82 12.28 20.74
C PHE A 228 -1.04 13.77 21.00
N ASP A 229 -1.37 14.06 22.24
CA ASP A 229 -1.30 15.43 22.75
C ASP A 229 0.16 15.77 22.99
N PHE A 230 0.80 16.42 22.01
CA PHE A 230 2.19 16.84 22.11
C PHE A 230 2.43 17.81 23.28
N SER A 231 1.38 18.40 23.86
CA SER A 231 1.49 19.23 25.08
C SER A 231 1.62 18.41 26.36
N ALA A 232 1.21 17.13 26.34
CA ALA A 232 1.28 16.19 27.46
C ALA A 232 2.53 15.29 27.43
N LEU A 233 3.53 15.59 26.58
CA LEU A 233 4.81 14.84 26.48
C LEU A 233 5.64 14.78 27.79
N GLY A 234 5.19 15.46 28.85
CA GLY A 234 5.75 15.37 30.20
C GLY A 234 4.98 14.44 31.16
N ALA A 235 3.77 14.00 30.81
CA ALA A 235 3.06 12.99 31.59
C ALA A 235 3.62 11.61 31.22
N GLY A 236 4.09 10.86 32.21
CA GLY A 236 4.62 9.50 32.01
C GLY A 236 3.63 8.62 31.24
N PHE A 237 4.15 7.81 30.32
CA PHE A 237 3.35 6.85 29.58
C PHE A 237 3.12 5.62 30.45
N GLU A 238 1.91 5.47 30.97
CA GLU A 238 1.48 4.29 31.71
C GLU A 238 0.61 3.37 30.84
N PRO A 239 1.21 2.36 30.18
CA PRO A 239 0.45 1.42 29.36
C PRO A 239 -0.42 0.50 30.22
N GLY A 240 -1.74 0.56 30.03
CA GLY A 240 -2.68 -0.44 30.55
C GLY A 240 -2.55 -1.83 29.89
N GLY A 241 -3.29 -2.83 30.39
CA GLY A 241 -3.18 -4.23 29.94
C GLY A 241 -3.49 -4.50 28.46
N TRP A 242 -4.30 -3.64 27.82
CA TRP A 242 -4.62 -3.76 26.39
C TRP A 242 -3.41 -3.51 25.48
N TRP A 243 -2.39 -2.80 25.95
CA TRP A 243 -1.13 -2.62 25.22
C TRP A 243 -0.34 -3.91 25.03
N LEU A 244 -0.69 -4.99 25.75
CA LEU A 244 -0.13 -6.32 25.50
C LEU A 244 -0.43 -6.81 24.07
N LEU A 245 -1.51 -6.35 23.44
CA LEU A 245 -1.82 -6.67 22.04
C LEU A 245 -0.99 -5.90 21.01
N ALA A 246 -0.13 -4.98 21.46
CA ALA A 246 0.75 -4.17 20.61
C ALA A 246 2.21 -4.61 20.80
N PRO A 247 2.75 -5.51 19.94
CA PRO A 247 4.11 -6.00 20.05
C PRO A 247 5.22 -4.94 20.20
N PRO A 248 5.13 -3.74 19.57
CA PRO A 248 6.15 -2.71 19.75
C PRO A 248 6.38 -2.27 21.21
N VAL A 249 5.35 -2.32 22.05
CA VAL A 249 5.45 -1.96 23.48
C VAL A 249 6.34 -2.94 24.22
N TRP A 250 6.33 -4.21 23.81
CA TRP A 250 7.17 -5.24 24.41
C TRP A 250 8.65 -4.85 24.31
N PHE A 251 9.09 -4.45 23.11
CA PHE A 251 10.46 -4.00 22.85
C PHE A 251 10.74 -2.58 23.41
N GLY A 252 9.72 -1.76 23.67
CA GLY A 252 9.91 -0.51 24.40
C GLY A 252 10.23 -0.71 25.89
N ALA A 253 9.71 -1.79 26.49
CA ALA A 253 9.71 -1.98 27.94
C ALA A 253 11.10 -2.14 28.58
N PRO A 254 12.08 -2.87 28.00
CA PRO A 254 13.41 -2.97 28.60
C PRO A 254 14.10 -1.63 28.80
N PHE A 255 13.85 -0.64 27.93
CA PHE A 255 14.36 0.72 28.11
C PHE A 255 13.66 1.50 29.22
N GLY A 256 12.36 1.25 29.43
CA GLY A 256 11.64 1.77 30.60
C GLY A 256 12.15 1.16 31.90
N LEU A 257 12.46 -0.14 31.91
CA LEU A 257 13.05 -0.82 33.08
C LEU A 257 14.43 -0.25 33.43
N LEU A 258 15.25 0.11 32.43
CA LEU A 258 16.55 0.79 32.64
C LEU A 258 16.41 2.17 33.29
N GLN A 259 15.25 2.83 33.15
CA GLN A 259 14.93 4.10 33.82
C GLN A 259 14.25 3.92 35.19
N GLY A 260 14.01 2.68 35.63
CA GLY A 260 13.39 2.38 36.91
C GLY A 260 11.86 2.19 36.87
N ASN A 261 11.24 2.10 35.68
CA ASN A 261 9.80 1.81 35.58
C ASN A 261 9.53 0.38 36.08
N GLY A 262 8.51 0.21 36.94
CA GLY A 262 8.11 -1.08 37.50
C GLY A 262 6.78 -1.61 36.95
N GLY A 263 6.26 -2.69 37.54
CA GLY A 263 4.91 -3.20 37.28
C GLY A 263 4.77 -3.97 35.96
N ILE A 264 3.82 -3.58 35.11
CA ILE A 264 3.49 -4.29 33.87
C ILE A 264 4.64 -4.31 32.84
N SER A 265 5.60 -3.39 32.95
CA SER A 265 6.81 -3.36 32.13
C SER A 265 7.64 -4.64 32.21
N TYR A 266 7.62 -5.37 33.34
CA TYR A 266 8.26 -6.67 33.44
C TYR A 266 7.59 -7.73 32.55
N VAL A 267 6.26 -7.70 32.44
CA VAL A 267 5.50 -8.60 31.57
C VAL A 267 5.81 -8.29 30.12
N PHE A 268 5.85 -7.01 29.75
CA PHE A 268 6.21 -6.58 28.40
C PHE A 268 7.64 -6.97 28.01
N ALA A 269 8.61 -6.78 28.90
CA ALA A 269 9.98 -7.21 28.66
C ALA A 269 10.09 -8.75 28.54
N ALA A 270 9.34 -9.51 29.35
CA ALA A 270 9.28 -10.96 29.22
C ALA A 270 8.69 -11.38 27.87
N CYS A 271 7.63 -10.70 27.39
CA CYS A 271 7.08 -10.93 26.05
C CYS A 271 8.09 -10.61 24.93
N ALA A 272 8.86 -9.53 25.07
CA ALA A 272 9.89 -9.12 24.11
C ALA A 272 10.98 -10.18 23.90
N LEU A 273 11.23 -10.99 24.93
CA LEU A 273 12.19 -12.08 24.87
C LEU A 273 11.53 -13.41 24.46
N LEU A 274 10.48 -13.82 25.16
CA LEU A 274 9.91 -15.16 25.03
C LEU A 274 9.12 -15.32 23.72
N VAL A 275 8.31 -14.34 23.34
CA VAL A 275 7.43 -14.46 22.16
C VAL A 275 8.24 -14.56 20.87
N PRO A 276 9.27 -13.74 20.62
CA PRO A 276 10.13 -13.90 19.45
C PRO A 276 10.83 -15.25 19.40
N LEU A 277 11.41 -15.71 20.51
CA LEU A 277 12.09 -17.01 20.57
C LEU A 277 11.14 -18.17 20.26
N LEU A 278 9.94 -18.16 20.85
CA LEU A 278 8.90 -19.16 20.57
C LEU A 278 8.43 -19.09 19.11
N SER A 279 8.30 -17.88 18.55
CA SER A 279 7.87 -17.70 17.15
C SER A 279 8.89 -18.27 16.16
N VAL A 280 10.19 -18.05 16.40
CA VAL A 280 11.28 -18.58 15.58
C VAL A 280 11.34 -20.10 15.71
N LEU A 281 11.20 -20.63 16.93
CA LEU A 281 11.14 -22.07 17.15
C LEU A 281 9.98 -22.70 16.37
N LEU A 282 8.78 -22.13 16.47
CA LEU A 282 7.61 -22.59 15.73
C LEU A 282 7.83 -22.50 14.21
N TYR A 283 8.45 -21.43 13.72
CA TYR A 283 8.80 -21.29 12.31
C TYR A 283 9.73 -22.41 11.83
N VAL A 284 10.80 -22.70 12.57
CA VAL A 284 11.75 -23.78 12.23
C VAL A 284 11.04 -25.14 12.22
N LEU A 285 10.14 -25.39 13.16
CA LEU A 285 9.34 -26.62 13.21
C LEU A 285 8.36 -26.74 12.03
N MET A 286 7.78 -25.62 11.59
CA MET A 286 6.83 -25.59 10.47
C MET A 286 7.51 -25.54 9.10
N LEU A 287 8.83 -25.33 9.03
CA LEU A 287 9.58 -25.13 7.79
C LEU A 287 9.36 -26.24 6.74
N PRO A 288 9.41 -27.55 7.09
CA PRO A 288 9.20 -28.62 6.10
C PRO A 288 7.78 -28.60 5.51
N GLN A 289 6.77 -28.33 6.35
CA GLN A 289 5.39 -28.22 5.91
C GLN A 289 5.19 -27.00 5.03
N PHE A 290 5.81 -25.88 5.38
CA PHE A 290 5.81 -24.67 4.55
C PHE A 290 6.41 -24.95 3.17
N GLU A 291 7.57 -25.59 3.09
CA GLU A 291 8.19 -25.95 1.82
C GLU A 291 7.32 -26.87 0.95
N GLN A 292 6.59 -27.82 1.56
CA GLN A 292 5.64 -28.66 0.84
C GLN A 292 4.49 -27.85 0.25
N GLN A 293 3.93 -26.88 0.99
CA GLN A 293 2.86 -26.03 0.46
C GLN A 293 3.37 -25.11 -0.66
N VAL A 294 4.61 -24.63 -0.57
CA VAL A 294 5.24 -23.84 -1.64
C VAL A 294 5.37 -24.66 -2.94
N GLN A 295 5.53 -25.99 -2.87
CA GLN A 295 5.57 -26.83 -4.06
C GLN A 295 4.23 -26.89 -4.81
N LYS A 296 3.09 -26.74 -4.11
CA LYS A 296 1.77 -26.65 -4.75
C LYS A 296 1.65 -25.48 -5.73
N LEU A 297 2.37 -24.38 -5.48
CA LEU A 297 2.43 -23.23 -6.40
C LEU A 297 3.01 -23.59 -7.78
N THR A 298 3.85 -24.62 -7.84
CA THR A 298 4.54 -25.04 -9.07
C THR A 298 3.77 -26.13 -9.81
N GLN A 299 2.94 -26.91 -9.10
CA GLN A 299 2.19 -28.04 -9.66
C GLN A 299 0.70 -27.72 -9.93
N GLY A 300 0.14 -26.69 -9.29
CA GLY A 300 -1.28 -26.35 -9.36
C GLY A 300 -1.61 -25.22 -10.33
N GLY A 301 -1.47 -25.47 -11.63
CA GLY A 301 -2.02 -24.64 -12.71
C GLY A 301 -3.47 -25.01 -13.07
N GLY A 302 -4.26 -25.46 -12.09
CA GLY A 302 -5.66 -25.80 -12.32
C GLY A 302 -6.47 -24.52 -12.52
N ALA A 303 -6.87 -24.24 -13.75
CA ALA A 303 -7.76 -23.13 -14.11
C ALA A 303 -9.13 -23.32 -13.43
N GLY A 304 -9.21 -22.95 -12.15
CA GLY A 304 -10.47 -22.88 -11.44
C GLY A 304 -11.38 -21.91 -12.19
N LYS A 305 -12.49 -22.42 -12.73
CA LYS A 305 -13.54 -21.62 -13.39
C LYS A 305 -13.94 -20.49 -12.46
N ARG A 306 -13.36 -19.31 -12.65
CA ARG A 306 -13.71 -18.08 -11.90
C ARG A 306 -15.17 -17.78 -12.22
N ARG A 307 -16.07 -18.13 -11.30
CA ARG A 307 -17.46 -17.65 -11.36
C ARG A 307 -17.39 -16.12 -11.34
N SER A 308 -17.89 -15.54 -12.42
CA SER A 308 -17.81 -14.12 -12.70
C SER A 308 -18.60 -13.35 -11.63
N ALA A 309 -17.91 -12.71 -10.69
CA ALA A 309 -18.48 -11.72 -9.77
C ALA A 309 -19.00 -10.45 -10.49
N PHE A 310 -19.09 -10.46 -11.84
CA PHE A 310 -19.47 -9.32 -12.67
C PHE A 310 -20.98 -9.14 -12.86
N ARG A 311 -21.83 -10.13 -12.53
CA ARG A 311 -23.28 -10.04 -12.79
C ARG A 311 -23.96 -8.75 -12.28
N PRO A 312 -23.74 -8.26 -11.04
CA PRO A 312 -24.42 -7.04 -10.58
C PRO A 312 -23.90 -5.77 -11.26
N LEU A 313 -22.61 -5.68 -11.57
CA LEU A 313 -22.02 -4.53 -12.28
C LEU A 313 -22.47 -4.49 -13.75
N GLU A 314 -22.62 -5.66 -14.38
CA GLU A 314 -23.17 -5.79 -15.73
C GLU A 314 -24.62 -5.29 -15.80
N LEU A 315 -25.46 -5.67 -14.82
CA LEU A 315 -26.84 -5.19 -14.70
C LEU A 315 -26.93 -3.67 -14.54
N ILE A 316 -26.09 -3.08 -13.70
CA ILE A 316 -26.03 -1.62 -13.51
C ILE A 316 -25.63 -0.92 -14.83
N GLY A 317 -24.62 -1.45 -15.51
CA GLY A 317 -24.19 -0.94 -16.81
C GLY A 317 -25.28 -1.05 -17.88
N ASP A 318 -26.06 -2.13 -17.85
CA ASP A 318 -27.17 -2.35 -18.79
C ASP A 318 -28.35 -1.39 -18.56
N LEU A 319 -28.57 -0.96 -17.32
CA LEU A 319 -29.60 0.01 -16.96
C LEU A 319 -29.19 1.46 -17.24
N LEU A 320 -27.97 1.87 -16.85
CA LEU A 320 -27.51 3.26 -16.96
C LEU A 320 -27.05 3.65 -18.37
N ILE A 321 -26.45 2.72 -19.13
CA ILE A 321 -25.77 3.05 -20.38
C ILE A 321 -26.62 2.63 -21.58
N ARG A 322 -27.23 3.60 -22.25
CA ARG A 322 -28.04 3.37 -23.46
C ARG A 322 -27.20 3.05 -24.71
N ASN A 323 -26.02 3.67 -24.85
CA ASN A 323 -25.18 3.48 -26.04
C ASN A 323 -24.43 2.13 -25.97
N PRO A 324 -24.60 1.22 -26.95
CA PRO A 324 -23.95 -0.09 -26.94
C PRO A 324 -22.42 -0.02 -26.97
N ARG A 325 -21.84 1.00 -27.62
CA ARG A 325 -20.39 1.22 -27.66
C ARG A 325 -19.86 1.62 -26.28
N GLU A 326 -20.50 2.60 -25.63
CA GLU A 326 -20.15 3.03 -24.27
C GLU A 326 -20.26 1.86 -23.28
N ARG A 327 -21.28 1.02 -23.44
CA ARG A 327 -21.51 -0.17 -22.61
C ARG A 327 -20.42 -1.23 -22.79
N ALA A 328 -19.95 -1.45 -24.02
CA ALA A 328 -18.83 -2.36 -24.28
C ALA A 328 -17.56 -1.89 -23.56
N PHE A 329 -17.25 -0.59 -23.61
CA PHE A 329 -16.08 -0.04 -22.91
C PHE A 329 -16.25 0.01 -21.40
N TYR A 330 -17.47 0.22 -20.89
CA TYR A 330 -17.75 0.05 -19.47
C TYR A 330 -17.43 -1.37 -19.00
N ARG A 331 -17.90 -2.40 -19.70
CA ARG A 331 -17.63 -3.81 -19.37
C ARG A 331 -16.14 -4.13 -19.48
N PHE A 332 -15.47 -3.64 -20.53
CA PHE A 332 -14.02 -3.78 -20.69
C PHE A 332 -13.25 -3.15 -19.52
N ALA A 333 -13.56 -1.90 -19.16
CA ALA A 333 -12.90 -1.21 -18.05
C ALA A 333 -13.17 -1.90 -16.71
N CYS A 334 -14.41 -2.33 -16.46
CA CYS A 334 -14.75 -3.16 -15.30
C CYS A 334 -13.89 -4.43 -15.26
N ALA A 335 -13.73 -5.13 -16.39
CA ALA A 335 -12.93 -6.34 -16.48
C ALA A 335 -11.45 -6.07 -16.20
N MET A 336 -10.89 -5.02 -16.80
CA MET A 336 -9.50 -4.61 -16.60
C MET A 336 -9.22 -4.26 -15.13
N MET A 337 -10.02 -3.38 -14.52
CA MET A 337 -9.85 -3.01 -13.09
C MET A 337 -9.99 -4.21 -12.14
N GLY A 338 -10.74 -5.25 -12.54
CA GLY A 338 -10.90 -6.47 -11.75
C GLY A 338 -9.77 -7.48 -11.91
N LYS A 339 -9.08 -7.49 -13.06
CA LYS A 339 -8.05 -8.47 -13.40
C LYS A 339 -6.62 -7.93 -13.23
N GLU A 340 -6.42 -6.63 -13.42
CA GLU A 340 -5.09 -6.05 -13.37
C GLU A 340 -4.63 -5.81 -11.92
N ARG A 341 -3.63 -6.59 -11.49
CA ARG A 341 -3.07 -6.51 -10.14
C ARG A 341 -2.38 -5.16 -9.86
N GLU A 342 -1.51 -4.71 -10.77
CA GLU A 342 -0.75 -3.46 -10.61
C GLU A 342 -1.69 -2.24 -10.50
N PHE A 343 -2.82 -2.27 -11.21
CA PHE A 343 -3.87 -1.26 -11.10
C PHE A 343 -4.50 -1.26 -9.70
N LYS A 344 -4.89 -2.43 -9.16
CA LYS A 344 -5.47 -2.53 -7.81
C LYS A 344 -4.52 -2.02 -6.73
N LEU A 345 -3.23 -2.37 -6.82
CA LEU A 345 -2.22 -1.92 -5.86
C LEU A 345 -2.11 -0.41 -5.76
N LYS A 346 -2.28 0.30 -6.87
CA LYS A 346 -2.14 1.76 -6.90
C LYS A 346 -3.44 2.48 -6.59
N VAL A 347 -4.57 1.92 -7.02
CA VAL A 347 -5.88 2.57 -6.91
C VAL A 347 -6.54 2.32 -5.56
N TYR A 348 -6.52 1.08 -5.06
CA TYR A 348 -7.32 0.71 -3.90
C TYR A 348 -6.86 1.40 -2.61
N PRO A 349 -5.55 1.58 -2.35
CA PRO A 349 -5.12 2.36 -1.19
C PRO A 349 -5.59 3.81 -1.24
N SER A 350 -5.52 4.46 -2.41
CA SER A 350 -5.99 5.84 -2.58
C SER A 350 -7.50 5.98 -2.38
N VAL A 351 -8.29 5.01 -2.88
CA VAL A 351 -9.75 4.98 -2.71
C VAL A 351 -10.13 4.65 -1.26
N GLY A 352 -9.41 3.73 -0.62
CA GLY A 352 -9.58 3.43 0.81
C GLY A 352 -9.26 4.64 1.68
N PHE A 353 -8.18 5.36 1.37
CA PHE A 353 -7.82 6.58 2.09
C PHE A 353 -8.86 7.69 1.94
N SER A 354 -9.43 7.90 0.73
CA SER A 354 -10.48 8.91 0.54
C SER A 354 -11.74 8.66 1.37
N MET A 355 -12.00 7.40 1.74
CA MET A 355 -13.08 7.06 2.67
C MET A 355 -12.86 7.68 4.06
N VAL A 356 -11.59 7.74 4.49
CA VAL A 356 -11.21 8.16 5.84
C VAL A 356 -10.99 9.67 5.94
N VAL A 357 -10.64 10.33 4.82
CA VAL A 357 -10.40 11.79 4.78
C VAL A 357 -11.52 12.64 5.39
N PRO A 358 -12.82 12.42 5.13
CA PRO A 358 -13.89 13.19 5.77
C PRO A 358 -13.82 13.15 7.30
N PHE A 359 -13.60 11.97 7.87
CA PHE A 359 -13.46 11.76 9.31
C PHE A 359 -12.18 12.40 9.84
N ILE A 360 -11.13 12.41 9.03
CA ILE A 360 -9.90 13.12 9.34
C ILE A 360 -10.22 14.62 9.48
N PHE A 361 -10.93 15.26 8.56
CA PHE A 361 -11.24 16.68 8.71
C PHE A 361 -12.18 16.99 9.90
N MET A 362 -13.01 16.04 10.33
CA MET A 362 -13.91 16.20 11.47
C MET A 362 -13.34 15.76 12.83
N ALA A 363 -12.10 15.25 12.88
CA ALA A 363 -11.62 14.56 14.08
C ALA A 363 -11.58 15.43 15.34
N SER A 364 -11.31 16.74 15.22
CA SER A 364 -11.33 17.65 16.37
C SER A 364 -12.72 17.74 16.99
N GLN A 365 -13.77 17.81 16.17
CA GLN A 365 -15.15 17.88 16.62
C GLN A 365 -15.62 16.54 17.18
N LEU A 366 -15.22 15.43 16.55
CA LEU A 366 -15.48 14.09 17.08
C LEU A 366 -14.86 13.91 18.48
N LYS A 367 -13.68 14.49 18.73
CA LYS A 367 -13.05 14.50 20.06
C LYS A 367 -13.80 15.36 21.07
N ALA A 368 -14.39 16.49 20.64
CA ALA A 368 -15.18 17.38 21.50
C ALA A 368 -16.55 16.79 21.90
N GLY A 369 -17.00 15.73 21.23
CA GLY A 369 -18.25 15.01 21.53
C GLY A 369 -19.25 15.08 20.38
N LEU A 370 -20.15 14.08 20.30
CA LEU A 370 -21.12 13.96 19.22
C LEU A 370 -22.12 15.12 19.18
N ASP A 371 -22.43 15.73 20.32
CA ASP A 371 -23.34 16.88 20.42
C ASP A 371 -22.77 18.14 19.77
N SER A 372 -21.45 18.21 19.56
CA SER A 372 -20.78 19.32 18.89
C SER A 372 -20.89 19.27 17.34
N LEU A 373 -21.46 18.18 16.80
CA LEU A 373 -21.53 17.93 15.36
C LEU A 373 -22.77 18.58 14.74
N SER A 374 -22.63 19.84 14.33
CA SER A 374 -23.64 20.47 13.46
C SER A 374 -23.64 19.84 12.06
N VAL A 375 -24.80 19.86 11.38
CA VAL A 375 -24.97 19.25 10.05
C VAL A 375 -24.02 19.84 8.99
N VAL A 376 -23.51 21.05 9.21
CA VAL A 376 -22.48 21.71 8.37
C VAL A 376 -21.20 20.88 8.30
N TRP A 377 -20.82 20.18 9.38
CA TRP A 377 -19.67 19.27 9.35
C TRP A 377 -19.88 18.09 8.40
N GLY A 378 -21.14 17.77 8.05
CA GLY A 378 -21.48 16.82 7.01
C GLY A 378 -20.88 17.15 5.64
N LEU A 379 -20.54 18.42 5.38
CA LEU A 379 -19.86 18.84 4.15
C LEU A 379 -18.44 18.29 4.02
N MET A 380 -17.82 17.79 5.11
CA MET A 380 -16.52 17.11 5.01
C MET A 380 -16.58 15.85 4.14
N LEU A 381 -17.78 15.34 3.82
CA LEU A 381 -17.99 14.25 2.86
C LEU A 381 -17.45 14.57 1.45
N TYR A 382 -17.31 15.85 1.07
CA TYR A 382 -16.59 16.25 -0.16
C TYR A 382 -15.15 15.72 -0.21
N GLY A 383 -14.52 15.45 0.93
CA GLY A 383 -13.20 14.85 1.03
C GLY A 383 -13.08 13.49 0.34
N THR A 384 -14.18 12.75 0.20
CA THR A 384 -14.21 11.51 -0.59
C THR A 384 -13.86 11.76 -2.07
N GLY A 385 -14.17 12.96 -2.59
CA GLY A 385 -13.89 13.37 -3.97
C GLY A 385 -12.41 13.40 -4.34
N LEU A 386 -11.50 13.39 -3.36
CA LEU A 386 -10.04 13.33 -3.61
C LEU A 386 -9.61 12.05 -4.35
N ALA A 387 -10.42 10.99 -4.32
CA ALA A 387 -10.13 9.79 -5.11
C ALA A 387 -10.35 9.98 -6.61
N ILE A 388 -11.23 10.89 -7.04
CA ILE A 388 -11.68 11.00 -8.43
C ILE A 388 -10.54 11.39 -9.39
N PRO A 389 -9.71 12.43 -9.12
CA PRO A 389 -8.58 12.78 -9.98
C PRO A 389 -7.55 11.63 -10.10
N THR A 390 -7.29 10.94 -8.99
CA THR A 390 -6.35 9.82 -8.94
C THR A 390 -6.86 8.63 -9.74
N LEU A 391 -8.14 8.28 -9.59
CA LEU A 391 -8.81 7.24 -10.38
C LEU A 391 -8.69 7.52 -11.88
N LEU A 392 -9.05 8.73 -12.31
CA LEU A 392 -9.02 9.13 -13.72
C LEU A 392 -7.62 9.13 -14.31
N THR A 393 -6.62 9.57 -13.54
CA THR A 393 -5.21 9.53 -13.95
C THR A 393 -4.73 8.09 -14.11
N LEU A 394 -5.06 7.22 -13.15
CA LEU A 394 -4.62 5.83 -13.15
C LEU A 394 -5.31 4.96 -14.21
N LEU A 395 -6.52 5.33 -14.65
CA LEU A 395 -7.23 4.65 -15.74
C LEU A 395 -6.45 4.61 -17.05
N SER A 396 -5.50 5.51 -17.28
CA SER A 396 -4.71 5.54 -18.51
C SER A 396 -3.62 4.46 -18.53
N PHE A 397 -3.27 3.87 -17.38
CA PHE A 397 -2.07 3.05 -17.25
C PHE A 397 -2.38 1.54 -17.18
N SER A 398 -1.49 0.74 -17.75
CA SER A 398 -1.50 -0.71 -17.62
C SER A 398 -0.09 -1.32 -17.69
N SER A 399 0.12 -2.36 -16.89
CA SER A 399 1.26 -3.28 -16.97
C SER A 399 1.41 -3.91 -18.35
N ARG A 400 0.28 -4.14 -19.05
CA ARG A 400 0.20 -4.71 -20.40
C ARG A 400 -0.16 -3.67 -21.46
N HIS A 401 0.31 -2.42 -21.29
CA HIS A 401 0.06 -1.30 -22.21
C HIS A 401 0.33 -1.61 -23.69
N LYS A 402 1.28 -2.49 -24.03
CA LYS A 402 1.53 -2.90 -25.42
C LYS A 402 0.29 -3.49 -26.11
N ALA A 403 -0.65 -4.08 -25.36
CA ALA A 403 -1.90 -4.60 -25.90
C ALA A 403 -2.88 -3.51 -26.37
N ALA A 404 -2.58 -2.24 -26.12
CA ALA A 404 -3.39 -1.11 -26.56
C ALA A 404 -3.40 -0.90 -28.08
N TRP A 405 -2.57 -1.63 -28.84
CA TRP A 405 -2.64 -1.68 -30.30
C TRP A 405 -4.05 -2.01 -30.83
N ILE A 406 -4.88 -2.69 -30.03
CA ILE A 406 -6.28 -2.97 -30.36
C ILE A 406 -7.11 -1.69 -30.58
N TYR A 407 -6.78 -0.59 -29.89
CA TYR A 407 -7.44 0.69 -30.10
C TYR A 407 -7.10 1.31 -31.46
N SER A 408 -5.90 1.03 -31.99
CA SER A 408 -5.45 1.54 -33.29
C SER A 408 -6.03 0.76 -34.46
N THR A 409 -6.35 -0.53 -34.26
CA THR A 409 -6.87 -1.42 -35.30
C THR A 409 -8.40 -1.51 -35.31
N SER A 410 -9.06 -1.19 -34.20
CA SER A 410 -10.51 -1.13 -34.13
C SER A 410 -11.04 0.11 -34.88
N PRO A 411 -12.12 -0.01 -35.67
CA PRO A 411 -12.76 1.12 -36.36
C PRO A 411 -13.46 2.04 -35.33
N MET A 412 -12.67 2.86 -34.65
CA MET A 412 -13.13 3.77 -33.60
C MET A 412 -13.16 5.20 -34.14
N GLU A 413 -14.34 5.66 -34.57
CA GLU A 413 -14.55 7.04 -35.02
C GLU A 413 -14.75 8.01 -33.84
N GLU A 414 -15.36 7.53 -32.75
CA GLU A 414 -15.78 8.38 -31.63
C GLU A 414 -15.09 7.98 -30.31
N THR A 415 -13.98 8.67 -29.99
CA THR A 415 -13.21 8.45 -28.76
C THR A 415 -13.98 8.82 -27.48
N GLY A 416 -15.01 9.66 -27.58
CA GLY A 416 -15.81 10.11 -26.43
C GLY A 416 -16.54 8.99 -25.71
N ALA A 417 -17.12 8.04 -26.44
CA ALA A 417 -17.83 6.89 -25.86
C ALA A 417 -16.88 5.96 -25.08
N VAL A 418 -15.62 5.83 -25.55
CA VAL A 418 -14.57 5.04 -24.89
C VAL A 418 -14.25 5.62 -23.52
N HIS A 419 -13.94 6.92 -23.46
CA HIS A 419 -13.60 7.58 -22.20
C HIS A 419 -14.80 7.60 -21.25
N ARG A 420 -15.99 7.96 -21.74
CA ARG A 420 -17.19 8.02 -20.90
C ARG A 420 -17.50 6.65 -20.25
N GLY A 421 -17.43 5.57 -21.02
CA GLY A 421 -17.62 4.22 -20.51
C GLY A 421 -16.57 3.83 -19.45
N ALA A 422 -15.30 4.18 -19.67
CA ALA A 422 -14.23 3.92 -18.71
C ALA A 422 -14.34 4.75 -17.42
N VAL A 423 -14.70 6.04 -17.53
CA VAL A 423 -14.94 6.91 -16.38
C VAL A 423 -16.12 6.39 -15.56
N LEU A 424 -17.25 6.07 -16.21
CA LEU A 424 -18.42 5.54 -15.51
C LEU A 424 -18.11 4.20 -14.83
N ALA A 425 -17.32 3.34 -15.47
CA ALA A 425 -16.86 2.10 -14.86
C ALA A 425 -16.07 2.36 -13.57
N SER A 426 -15.13 3.30 -13.59
CA SER A 426 -14.34 3.64 -12.39
C SER A 426 -15.20 4.20 -11.26
N LEU A 427 -16.15 5.08 -11.59
CA LEU A 427 -17.05 5.67 -10.60
C LEU A 427 -17.96 4.61 -9.98
N ILE A 428 -18.63 3.80 -10.79
CA ILE A 428 -19.60 2.80 -10.29
C ILE A 428 -18.89 1.67 -9.54
N LYS A 429 -17.75 1.19 -10.06
CA LYS A 429 -17.08 0.02 -9.49
C LYS A 429 -16.23 0.33 -8.26
N LEU A 430 -15.59 1.50 -8.21
CA LEU A 430 -14.59 1.82 -7.18
C LEU A 430 -15.01 2.97 -6.27
N PHE A 431 -15.48 4.08 -6.84
CA PHE A 431 -15.84 5.26 -6.05
C PHE A 431 -17.18 5.11 -5.32
N LEU A 432 -18.22 4.66 -6.01
CA LEU A 432 -19.59 4.58 -5.50
C LEU A 432 -19.74 3.68 -4.27
N PRO A 433 -19.15 2.47 -4.20
CA PRO A 433 -19.24 1.65 -2.99
C PRO A 433 -18.62 2.35 -1.78
N VAL A 434 -17.47 3.01 -1.96
CA VAL A 434 -16.79 3.73 -0.88
C VAL A 434 -17.58 4.97 -0.46
N PHE A 435 -18.08 5.75 -1.41
CA PHE A 435 -18.96 6.88 -1.13
C PHE A 435 -20.23 6.43 -0.40
N ALA A 436 -20.83 5.31 -0.80
CA ALA A 436 -22.04 4.79 -0.17
C ALA A 436 -21.80 4.41 1.29
N VAL A 437 -20.68 3.74 1.61
CA VAL A 437 -20.35 3.43 3.01
C VAL A 437 -20.12 4.72 3.82
N ALA A 438 -19.36 5.68 3.29
CA ALA A 438 -19.16 6.97 3.95
C ALA A 438 -20.50 7.73 4.15
N ALA A 439 -21.38 7.71 3.15
CA ALA A 439 -22.70 8.32 3.19
C ALA A 439 -23.59 7.69 4.28
N VAL A 440 -23.59 6.36 4.40
CA VAL A 440 -24.32 5.66 5.48
C VAL A 440 -23.83 6.11 6.84
N VAL A 441 -22.51 6.18 7.05
CA VAL A 441 -21.96 6.65 8.34
C VAL A 441 -22.36 8.10 8.61
N PHE A 442 -22.32 8.98 7.61
CA PHE A 442 -22.75 10.37 7.77
C PHE A 442 -24.26 10.50 8.06
N LEU A 443 -25.10 9.66 7.45
CA LEU A 443 -26.53 9.61 7.77
C LEU A 443 -26.79 9.12 9.19
N LEU A 444 -25.97 8.21 9.72
CA LEU A 444 -26.05 7.78 11.12
C LEU A 444 -25.62 8.89 12.08
N LEU A 445 -24.62 9.70 11.71
CA LEU A 445 -24.12 10.80 12.55
C LEU A 445 -25.06 12.03 12.56
N PHE A 446 -25.61 12.41 11.40
CA PHE A 446 -26.38 13.65 11.24
C PHE A 446 -27.89 13.44 11.08
N GLY A 447 -28.34 12.19 10.99
CA GLY A 447 -29.74 11.83 10.80
C GLY A 447 -30.32 12.24 9.44
N LYS A 448 -31.65 12.25 9.37
CA LYS A 448 -32.41 12.54 8.13
C LYS A 448 -32.24 13.97 7.63
N ALA A 449 -31.84 14.91 8.50
CA ALA A 449 -31.63 16.32 8.14
C ALA A 449 -30.48 16.50 7.13
N PHE A 450 -29.57 15.53 7.02
CA PHE A 450 -28.44 15.56 6.08
C PHE A 450 -28.77 15.03 4.68
N VAL A 451 -29.95 14.44 4.47
CA VAL A 451 -30.33 13.85 3.16
C VAL A 451 -30.24 14.87 2.00
N PRO A 452 -30.72 16.12 2.12
CA PRO A 452 -30.60 17.11 1.04
C PRO A 452 -29.13 17.39 0.69
N ASP A 453 -28.28 17.56 1.70
CA ASP A 453 -26.85 17.80 1.51
C ASP A 453 -26.14 16.59 0.89
N LEU A 454 -26.52 15.38 1.30
CA LEU A 454 -25.95 14.15 0.73
C LEU A 454 -26.21 14.07 -0.78
N ILE A 455 -27.43 14.40 -1.22
CA ILE A 455 -27.79 14.44 -2.64
C ILE A 455 -26.96 15.51 -3.36
N ALA A 456 -26.87 16.73 -2.80
CA ALA A 456 -26.08 17.81 -3.37
C ALA A 456 -24.58 17.46 -3.47
N VAL A 457 -24.00 16.82 -2.44
CA VAL A 457 -22.62 16.34 -2.44
C VAL A 457 -22.42 15.31 -3.55
N PHE A 458 -23.29 14.29 -3.63
CA PHE A 458 -23.19 13.26 -4.65
C PHE A 458 -23.23 13.85 -6.07
N LEU A 459 -24.20 14.72 -6.35
CA LEU A 459 -24.33 15.39 -7.65
C LEU A 459 -23.14 16.29 -7.97
N SER A 460 -22.60 16.99 -6.96
CA SER A 460 -21.40 17.81 -7.11
C SER A 460 -20.17 16.95 -7.46
N LEU A 461 -20.02 15.78 -6.83
CA LEU A 461 -18.92 14.86 -7.10
C LEU A 461 -19.02 14.21 -8.49
N LEU A 462 -20.23 13.93 -8.97
CA LEU A 462 -20.45 13.49 -10.36
C LEU A 462 -20.06 14.58 -11.38
N LEU A 463 -20.42 15.83 -11.11
CA LEU A 463 -20.04 16.96 -11.96
C LEU A 463 -18.52 17.18 -11.92
N PHE A 464 -17.93 17.10 -10.73
CA PHE A 464 -16.49 17.19 -10.52
C PHE A 464 -15.73 16.10 -11.30
N ALA A 465 -16.26 14.88 -11.43
CA ALA A 465 -15.65 13.84 -12.25
C ALA A 465 -15.54 14.22 -13.73
N VAL A 466 -16.54 14.92 -14.28
CA VAL A 466 -16.49 15.45 -15.67
C VAL A 466 -15.45 16.56 -15.79
N VAL A 467 -15.37 17.44 -14.79
CA VAL A 467 -14.35 18.51 -14.73
C VAL A 467 -12.94 17.90 -14.67
N CYS A 468 -12.73 16.89 -13.83
CA CYS A 468 -11.47 16.15 -13.75
C CYS A 468 -11.07 15.57 -15.11
N TYR A 469 -12.00 14.89 -15.80
CA TYR A 469 -11.75 14.35 -17.13
C TYR A 469 -11.36 15.43 -18.16
N ARG A 470 -11.93 16.64 -18.04
CA ARG A 470 -11.65 17.74 -18.96
C ARG A 470 -10.27 18.36 -18.78
N ILE A 471 -9.80 18.45 -17.53
CA ILE A 471 -8.51 19.05 -17.15
C ILE A 471 -7.36 18.05 -17.30
N LEU A 472 -7.58 16.77 -16.98
CA LEU A 472 -6.56 15.74 -17.09
C LEU A 472 -6.27 15.36 -18.56
N PRO A 473 -5.07 14.81 -18.86
CA PRO A 473 -4.70 14.40 -20.21
C PRO A 473 -5.62 13.28 -20.71
N ARG A 474 -6.18 13.45 -21.91
CA ARG A 474 -7.15 12.53 -22.52
C ARG A 474 -6.46 11.34 -23.20
N LYS A 475 -5.75 10.55 -22.41
CA LYS A 475 -5.11 9.31 -22.87
C LYS A 475 -6.11 8.15 -22.85
N LEU A 476 -5.96 7.23 -23.80
CA LEU A 476 -6.86 6.08 -23.90
C LEU A 476 -6.78 5.24 -22.61
N PRO A 477 -7.88 4.65 -22.16
CA PRO A 477 -7.86 3.79 -20.98
C PRO A 477 -6.89 2.61 -21.18
N PHE A 478 -6.08 2.32 -20.17
CA PHE A 478 -5.14 1.19 -20.12
C PHE A 478 -4.10 1.17 -21.26
N SER A 479 -3.77 2.32 -21.85
CA SER A 479 -2.89 2.41 -23.03
C SER A 479 -1.42 2.72 -22.73
N GLU A 480 -1.10 3.18 -21.53
CA GLU A 480 0.23 3.69 -21.19
C GLU A 480 0.94 2.80 -20.17
N PRO A 481 2.27 2.67 -20.22
CA PRO A 481 3.00 2.07 -19.11
C PRO A 481 2.86 2.95 -17.88
N PHE A 482 2.74 2.34 -16.70
CA PHE A 482 2.84 3.10 -15.46
C PHE A 482 4.15 3.90 -15.43
N PRO A 483 4.09 5.21 -15.10
CA PRO A 483 5.26 6.08 -15.16
C PRO A 483 6.34 5.57 -14.20
N ALA A 484 7.59 5.68 -14.65
CA ALA A 484 8.74 5.38 -13.81
C ALA A 484 8.96 6.52 -12.81
N GLY A 485 8.36 6.41 -11.63
CA GLY A 485 8.48 7.36 -10.51
C GLY A 485 7.23 8.20 -10.27
N SER A 486 7.16 8.84 -9.09
CA SER A 486 6.06 9.73 -8.68
C SER A 486 6.14 11.14 -9.25
N SER A 487 6.68 11.29 -10.46
CA SER A 487 6.37 12.49 -11.22
C SER A 487 4.95 12.29 -11.71
N SER A 488 3.98 12.70 -10.91
CA SER A 488 2.68 13.07 -11.45
C SER A 488 2.99 14.09 -12.54
N GLN A 489 3.04 13.64 -13.80
CA GLN A 489 3.18 14.49 -14.98
C GLN A 489 2.12 15.61 -14.96
N ASN A 490 1.10 15.46 -14.11
CA ASN A 490 -0.06 16.30 -13.93
C ASN A 490 -0.13 16.92 -12.52
N GLY A 491 0.98 17.07 -11.78
CA GLY A 491 0.96 17.53 -10.38
C GLY A 491 0.23 18.86 -10.18
N LEU A 492 0.49 19.84 -11.07
CA LEU A 492 -0.21 21.13 -11.08
C LEU A 492 -1.71 20.98 -11.40
N GLN A 493 -2.07 20.10 -12.34
CA GLN A 493 -3.47 19.83 -12.69
C GLN A 493 -4.22 19.17 -11.52
N VAL A 494 -3.58 18.22 -10.82
CA VAL A 494 -4.16 17.58 -9.63
C VAL A 494 -4.34 18.60 -8.50
N PHE A 495 -3.36 19.48 -8.28
CA PHE A 495 -3.50 20.58 -7.32
C PHE A 495 -4.66 21.51 -7.67
N LEU A 496 -4.79 21.92 -8.94
CA LEU A 496 -5.91 22.72 -9.43
C LEU A 496 -7.26 21.99 -9.18
N LEU A 497 -7.31 20.68 -9.39
CA LEU A 497 -8.51 19.89 -9.14
C LEU A 497 -8.87 19.80 -7.65
N ILE A 498 -7.89 19.78 -6.75
CA ILE A 498 -8.14 19.87 -5.31
C ILE A 498 -8.74 21.23 -4.96
N VAL A 499 -8.21 22.33 -5.52
CA VAL A 499 -8.77 23.68 -5.33
C VAL A 499 -10.22 23.75 -5.84
N ILE A 500 -10.49 23.18 -7.01
CA ILE A 500 -11.85 23.12 -7.57
C ILE A 500 -12.78 22.30 -6.67
N LEU A 501 -12.33 21.16 -6.14
CA LEU A 501 -13.12 20.34 -5.20
C LEU A 501 -13.47 21.12 -3.93
N THR A 502 -12.49 21.84 -3.37
CA THR A 502 -12.73 22.72 -2.22
C THR A 502 -13.72 23.84 -2.58
N ALA A 503 -13.67 24.40 -3.80
CA ALA A 503 -14.63 25.39 -4.25
C ALA A 503 -16.06 24.82 -4.32
N PHE A 504 -16.27 23.57 -4.78
CA PHE A 504 -17.57 22.90 -4.72
C PHE A 504 -18.11 22.81 -3.28
N GLY A 505 -17.26 22.41 -2.33
CA GLY A 505 -17.62 22.37 -0.90
C GLY A 505 -17.91 23.76 -0.33
N GLY A 506 -17.11 24.76 -0.70
CA GLY A 506 -17.28 26.15 -0.26
C GLY A 506 -18.56 26.82 -0.81
N ILE A 507 -18.92 26.56 -2.07
CA ILE A 507 -20.18 27.03 -2.65
C ILE A 507 -21.36 26.40 -1.89
N HIS A 508 -21.31 25.09 -1.63
CA HIS A 508 -22.37 24.42 -0.88
C HIS A 508 -22.46 24.97 0.56
N PHE A 509 -21.32 25.21 1.21
CA PHE A 509 -21.28 25.88 2.52
C PHE A 509 -21.93 27.27 2.47
N GLY A 510 -21.59 28.11 1.48
CA GLY A 510 -22.18 29.44 1.33
C GLY A 510 -23.70 29.42 1.11
N ILE A 511 -24.19 28.47 0.32
CA ILE A 511 -25.63 28.26 0.09
C ILE A 511 -26.36 27.86 1.38
N ARG A 512 -25.69 27.06 2.23
CA ARG A 512 -26.24 26.69 3.53
C ARG A 512 -26.16 27.82 4.54
N ALA A 513 -25.08 28.60 4.52
CA ALA A 513 -24.89 29.77 5.38
C ALA A 513 -25.92 30.88 5.09
N ALA A 514 -26.47 30.95 3.88
CA ALA A 514 -27.56 31.86 3.54
C ALA A 514 -28.88 31.58 4.32
N GLY A 515 -29.00 30.42 4.98
CA GLY A 515 -30.07 30.15 5.96
C GLY A 515 -31.47 29.88 5.37
N TRP A 516 -31.63 29.84 4.05
CA TRP A 516 -32.94 29.62 3.42
C TRP A 516 -33.32 28.11 3.41
N PRO A 517 -34.51 27.71 3.90
CA PRO A 517 -34.87 26.29 4.08
C PRO A 517 -34.80 25.41 2.82
N TYR A 518 -35.01 26.00 1.65
CA TYR A 518 -35.02 25.28 0.37
C TYR A 518 -33.75 25.49 -0.47
N SER A 519 -32.74 26.19 0.04
CA SER A 519 -31.54 26.55 -0.74
C SER A 519 -30.78 25.34 -1.27
N VAL A 520 -30.63 24.29 -0.44
CA VAL A 520 -29.94 23.05 -0.81
C VAL A 520 -30.71 22.23 -1.84
N TRP A 521 -32.05 22.28 -1.81
CA TRP A 521 -32.90 21.62 -2.81
C TRP A 521 -32.83 22.32 -4.17
N ILE A 522 -32.88 23.65 -4.19
CA ILE A 522 -32.71 24.45 -5.40
C ILE A 522 -31.31 24.21 -5.99
N PHE A 523 -30.28 24.18 -5.13
CA PHE A 523 -28.91 23.85 -5.53
C PHE A 523 -28.81 22.45 -6.13
N SER A 524 -29.44 21.45 -5.52
CA SER A 524 -29.49 20.08 -6.05
C SER A 524 -30.18 20.01 -7.41
N ALA A 525 -31.30 20.73 -7.60
CA ALA A 525 -31.99 20.80 -8.88
C ALA A 525 -31.11 21.43 -9.97
N ALA A 526 -30.41 22.52 -9.65
CA ALA A 526 -29.43 23.14 -10.56
C ALA A 526 -28.30 22.16 -10.92
N LEU A 527 -27.78 21.41 -9.94
CA LEU A 527 -26.75 20.40 -10.17
C LEU A 527 -27.22 19.24 -11.07
N ILE A 528 -28.51 18.86 -11.02
CA ILE A 528 -29.06 17.85 -11.95
C ILE A 528 -29.00 18.37 -13.39
N GLY A 529 -29.44 19.61 -13.63
CA GLY A 529 -29.37 20.24 -14.95
C GLY A 529 -27.93 20.35 -15.47
N LEU A 530 -27.01 20.81 -14.61
CA LEU A 530 -25.59 20.91 -14.93
C LEU A 530 -24.97 19.53 -15.22
N ASN A 531 -25.31 18.49 -14.45
CA ASN A 531 -24.84 17.14 -14.72
C ASN A 531 -25.35 16.62 -16.07
N TYR A 532 -26.62 16.85 -16.41
CA TYR A 532 -27.14 16.43 -17.72
C TYR A 532 -26.34 17.04 -18.88
N VAL A 533 -26.07 18.35 -18.82
CA VAL A 533 -25.27 19.05 -19.84
C VAL A 533 -23.81 18.56 -19.81
N ALA A 534 -23.19 18.49 -18.63
CA ALA A 534 -21.80 18.09 -18.47
C ALA A 534 -21.56 16.66 -18.97
N TRP A 535 -22.41 15.69 -18.64
CA TRP A 535 -22.23 14.31 -19.10
C TRP A 535 -22.57 14.12 -20.59
N LYS A 536 -23.45 14.94 -21.17
CA LYS A 536 -23.81 14.90 -22.60
C LYS A 536 -22.74 15.52 -23.50
N TYR A 537 -22.12 16.63 -23.09
CA TYR A 537 -21.15 17.37 -23.90
C TYR A 537 -19.70 17.25 -23.40
N GLY A 538 -19.50 16.92 -22.13
CA GLY A 538 -18.20 16.79 -21.46
C GLY A 538 -17.27 15.76 -22.10
N PHE A 539 -17.80 14.72 -22.73
CA PHE A 539 -16.98 13.68 -23.36
C PHE A 539 -16.81 13.87 -24.88
N ARG A 540 -17.35 14.94 -25.47
CA ARG A 540 -17.17 15.24 -26.89
C ARG A 540 -15.78 15.82 -27.16
N GLY A 541 -15.04 15.20 -28.09
CA GLY A 541 -13.71 15.63 -28.54
C GLY A 541 -12.84 14.47 -29.03
N ARG A 542 -11.97 14.73 -30.00
CA ARG A 542 -10.96 13.75 -30.46
C ARG A 542 -9.88 13.57 -29.38
N SER A 543 -9.56 12.33 -29.03
CA SER A 543 -8.38 12.05 -28.18
C SER A 543 -7.10 12.40 -28.95
N THR A 544 -6.11 12.95 -28.25
CA THR A 544 -4.80 13.29 -28.83
C THR A 544 -3.95 12.05 -29.16
N GLY A 545 -4.41 10.84 -28.80
CA GLY A 545 -3.66 9.60 -28.93
C GLY A 545 -3.51 9.05 -30.36
N LYS A 546 -4.37 9.44 -31.31
CA LYS A 546 -4.23 8.98 -32.71
C LYS A 546 -3.03 9.59 -33.44
N ALA A 547 -2.48 10.71 -32.96
CA ALA A 547 -1.33 11.36 -33.61
C ALA A 547 0.02 10.70 -33.25
N ALA A 548 0.10 9.96 -32.14
CA ALA A 548 1.36 9.40 -31.64
C ALA A 548 1.66 7.98 -32.14
N SER A 549 0.68 7.24 -32.67
CA SER A 549 0.92 5.91 -33.27
C SER A 549 1.20 5.95 -34.77
N ALA A 550 1.33 7.15 -35.35
CA ALA A 550 1.63 7.39 -36.76
C ALA A 550 3.07 7.90 -36.98
N LYS A 551 3.94 7.79 -35.97
CA LYS A 551 5.38 8.02 -36.08
C LYS A 551 6.16 6.86 -35.49
#